data_AF-A0A6N6KR38-F1
#
_entry.id   AF-A0A6N6KR38-F1
#
_cell.length_a   1.000
_cell.length_b   1.000
_cell.length_c   1.000
_cell.angle_alpha   90.00
_cell.angle_beta   90.00
_cell.angle_gamma   90.00
#
_symmetry.space_group_name_H-M   'P 1'
#
loop_
_entity.id
_entity.type
_entity.pdbx_description
1 polymer ?
#
loop_
_entity_poly.entity_id
_entity_poly.type
_entity_poly.pdbx_seq_one_letter_code
_entity_poly.pdbx_strand_id
1 'polypeptide(L)'
;MNIRILFFAILTFFGTALKALDANISYAGFKSPDQSYVEVYFFITGSSLKYIPVKDSLEQAAVEVLVMFKQGEQVVRFDKFVLNSPVDVNRLNFSDIQRYALPDGTYDLEIELKDLNDEKNVKKYNSEVVLDFPDGELKQSDIQLLASVEKNDDTDNPFVKNGLFMEMLPGNFYTRHSGELWFYNEIYHSDIAIGEAFILSCIVTRIEEGKEVSEIL
;
A
#
# COMPACT_ATOMS: atom_id res chain seq x y z
N MET A 1 8.14 -62.04 -14.93
CA MET A 1 8.04 -60.79 -15.72
C MET A 1 7.53 -59.71 -14.76
N ASN A 2 8.27 -58.62 -14.65
CA ASN A 2 8.46 -57.86 -13.41
C ASN A 2 7.26 -56.97 -13.02
N ILE A 3 6.68 -57.21 -11.84
CA ILE A 3 5.68 -56.34 -11.18
C ILE A 3 6.28 -55.00 -10.73
N ARG A 4 7.59 -54.81 -10.92
CA ARG A 4 8.34 -53.58 -10.64
C ARG A 4 8.23 -52.50 -11.72
N ILE A 5 7.58 -52.77 -12.84
CA ILE A 5 7.41 -51.79 -13.94
C ILE A 5 6.13 -50.93 -13.75
N LEU A 6 5.25 -51.30 -12.82
CA LEU A 6 4.04 -50.52 -12.49
C LEU A 6 4.28 -49.43 -11.42
N PHE A 7 5.54 -49.14 -11.08
CA PHE A 7 5.89 -48.12 -10.08
C PHE A 7 6.51 -46.84 -10.68
N PHE A 8 6.55 -46.74 -12.01
CA PHE A 8 7.17 -45.61 -12.72
C PHE A 8 6.23 -44.97 -13.74
N ALA A 9 4.92 -45.14 -13.58
CA ALA A 9 3.92 -44.32 -14.25
C ALA A 9 3.82 -42.96 -13.52
N ILE A 10 4.78 -42.09 -13.86
CA ILE A 10 4.50 -40.69 -14.20
C ILE A 10 3.46 -40.05 -13.26
N LEU A 11 3.89 -39.77 -12.04
CA LEU A 11 3.32 -38.71 -11.22
C LEU A 11 3.96 -37.38 -11.67
N THR A 12 3.88 -37.04 -12.96
CA THR A 12 4.07 -35.64 -13.38
C THR A 12 2.82 -34.90 -12.98
N PHE A 13 2.75 -34.57 -11.70
CA PHE A 13 1.92 -33.49 -11.21
C PHE A 13 2.51 -32.22 -11.85
N PHE A 14 2.06 -31.89 -13.06
CA PHE A 14 2.19 -30.54 -13.59
C PHE A 14 1.37 -29.66 -12.66
N GLY A 15 2.00 -29.21 -11.57
CA GLY A 15 1.45 -28.17 -10.73
C GLY A 15 1.34 -26.93 -11.60
N THR A 16 0.13 -26.64 -12.08
CA THR A 16 -0.17 -25.31 -12.59
C THR A 16 0.06 -24.37 -11.42
N ALA A 17 1.13 -23.57 -11.47
CA ALA A 17 1.32 -22.49 -10.53
C ALA A 17 0.16 -21.51 -10.74
N LEU A 18 -0.86 -21.61 -9.90
CA LEU A 18 -1.89 -20.59 -9.77
C LEU A 18 -1.16 -19.34 -9.29
N LYS A 19 -0.97 -18.37 -10.19
CA LYS A 19 -0.51 -17.05 -9.78
C LYS A 19 -1.69 -16.36 -9.11
N ALA A 20 -1.64 -16.30 -7.79
CA ALA A 20 -2.55 -15.47 -7.03
C ALA A 20 -2.29 -13.99 -7.33
N LEU A 21 -3.33 -13.17 -7.25
CA LEU A 21 -3.30 -11.73 -7.37
C LEU A 21 -2.27 -11.25 -6.37
N ASP A 22 -1.24 -10.60 -6.89
CA ASP A 22 -0.19 -10.04 -6.08
C ASP A 22 -0.32 -8.52 -6.07
N ALA A 23 -0.34 -8.00 -4.86
CA ALA A 23 -0.56 -6.60 -4.58
C ALA A 23 0.07 -6.24 -3.22
N ASN A 24 0.70 -5.09 -3.14
CA ASN A 24 1.16 -4.51 -1.89
C ASN A 24 0.20 -3.38 -1.52
N ILE A 25 -0.25 -3.41 -0.26
CA ILE A 25 -1.14 -2.42 0.31
C ILE A 25 -0.46 -1.87 1.54
N SER A 26 -0.40 -0.56 1.61
CA SER A 26 0.02 0.17 2.81
C SER A 26 -0.97 1.31 3.04
N TYR A 27 -0.87 1.93 4.21
CA TYR A 27 -1.65 3.12 4.54
C TYR A 27 -0.83 4.04 5.43
N ALA A 28 -1.26 5.30 5.52
CA ALA A 28 -0.74 6.28 6.45
C ALA A 28 -1.85 7.26 6.85
N GLY A 29 -1.90 7.60 8.14
CA GLY A 29 -2.79 8.59 8.72
C GLY A 29 -2.21 10.00 8.64
N PHE A 30 -3.04 10.96 8.25
CA PHE A 30 -2.71 12.37 8.14
C PHE A 30 -3.85 13.26 8.64
N LYS A 31 -3.56 14.55 8.82
CA LYS A 31 -4.53 15.58 9.18
C LYS A 31 -4.58 16.65 8.11
N SER A 32 -5.78 16.97 7.64
CA SER A 32 -6.05 18.19 6.87
C SER A 32 -6.58 19.29 7.81
N PRO A 33 -6.64 20.57 7.40
CA PRO A 33 -7.21 21.62 8.24
C PRO A 33 -8.62 21.33 8.74
N ASP A 34 -9.41 20.57 7.97
CA ASP A 34 -10.81 20.30 8.29
C ASP A 34 -11.04 18.97 9.01
N GLN A 35 -10.23 17.94 8.73
CA GLN A 35 -10.39 16.59 9.30
C GLN A 35 -9.17 15.69 9.10
N SER A 36 -9.06 14.66 9.94
CA SER A 36 -8.15 13.54 9.74
C SER A 36 -8.57 12.66 8.56
N TYR A 37 -7.59 11.98 7.97
CA TYR A 37 -7.83 11.07 6.86
C TYR A 37 -6.76 9.98 6.78
N VAL A 38 -7.13 8.88 6.13
CA VAL A 38 -6.22 7.79 5.80
C VAL A 38 -5.92 7.83 4.31
N GLU A 39 -4.64 7.83 3.94
CA GLU A 39 -4.22 7.46 2.60
C GLU A 39 -4.04 5.94 2.54
N VAL A 40 -4.65 5.30 1.55
CA VAL A 40 -4.46 3.88 1.24
C VAL A 40 -3.76 3.79 -0.10
N TYR A 41 -2.64 3.10 -0.12
CA TYR A 41 -1.76 2.98 -1.27
C TYR A 41 -1.88 1.58 -1.85
N PHE A 42 -2.20 1.49 -3.14
CA PHE A 42 -2.34 0.23 -3.86
C PHE A 42 -1.18 0.10 -4.84
N PHE A 43 -0.44 -0.99 -4.78
CA PHE A 43 0.50 -1.38 -5.83
C PHE A 43 0.15 -2.77 -6.32
N ILE A 44 -0.22 -2.90 -7.58
CA ILE A 44 -0.68 -4.16 -8.17
C ILE A 44 0.41 -4.71 -9.10
N THR A 45 0.78 -5.97 -8.87
CA THR A 45 1.71 -6.69 -9.74
C THR A 45 0.96 -7.11 -11.00
N GLY A 46 1.15 -6.39 -12.11
CA GLY A 46 0.37 -6.57 -13.33
C GLY A 46 0.48 -7.98 -13.91
N SER A 47 1.64 -8.63 -13.77
CA SER A 47 1.85 -10.01 -14.26
C SER A 47 1.08 -11.10 -13.50
N SER A 48 0.39 -10.74 -12.41
CA SER A 48 -0.44 -11.64 -11.59
C SER A 48 -1.92 -11.65 -11.99
N LEU A 49 -2.32 -10.79 -12.95
CA LEU A 49 -3.71 -10.62 -13.38
C LEU A 49 -4.01 -11.33 -14.69
N LYS A 50 -5.30 -11.54 -14.95
CA LYS A 50 -5.84 -11.98 -16.23
C LYS A 50 -6.27 -10.77 -17.07
N TYR A 51 -5.79 -10.77 -18.31
CA TYR A 51 -5.99 -9.68 -19.26
C TYR A 51 -7.04 -10.06 -20.31
N ILE A 52 -7.75 -9.07 -20.80
CA ILE A 52 -8.64 -9.17 -21.95
C ILE A 52 -8.12 -8.31 -23.12
N PRO A 53 -8.24 -8.76 -24.37
CA PRO A 53 -7.88 -7.94 -25.53
C PRO A 53 -8.74 -6.67 -25.61
N VAL A 54 -8.10 -5.53 -25.91
CA VAL A 54 -8.78 -4.25 -26.16
C VAL A 54 -8.81 -3.97 -27.67
N LYS A 55 -7.63 -3.93 -28.31
CA LYS A 55 -7.48 -3.74 -29.76
C LYS A 55 -6.09 -4.19 -30.22
N ASP A 56 -6.00 -4.79 -31.41
CA ASP A 56 -4.75 -5.28 -31.99
C ASP A 56 -4.03 -6.23 -31.01
N SER A 57 -2.79 -5.93 -30.62
CA SER A 57 -2.03 -6.68 -29.62
C SER A 57 -2.13 -6.10 -28.20
N LEU A 58 -2.96 -5.07 -27.99
CA LEU A 58 -3.12 -4.41 -26.70
C LEU A 58 -4.12 -5.16 -25.82
N GLU A 59 -3.75 -5.37 -24.58
CA GLU A 59 -4.59 -5.99 -23.57
C GLU A 59 -4.72 -5.09 -22.34
N GLN A 60 -5.74 -5.35 -21.51
CA GLN A 60 -5.94 -4.65 -20.24
C GLN A 60 -6.49 -5.62 -19.19
N ALA A 61 -6.08 -5.44 -17.94
CA ALA A 61 -6.66 -6.09 -16.78
C ALA A 61 -7.43 -5.07 -15.93
N ALA A 62 -8.36 -5.57 -15.12
CA ALA A 62 -9.16 -4.74 -14.23
C ALA A 62 -9.33 -5.43 -12.87
N VAL A 63 -9.13 -4.68 -11.80
CA VAL A 63 -9.23 -5.14 -10.42
C VAL A 63 -10.33 -4.35 -9.73
N GLU A 64 -11.35 -5.05 -9.26
CA GLU A 64 -12.35 -4.48 -8.35
C GLU A 64 -11.74 -4.41 -6.95
N VAL A 65 -11.84 -3.24 -6.32
CA VAL A 65 -11.35 -2.99 -4.97
C VAL A 65 -12.54 -2.62 -4.09
N LEU A 66 -12.68 -3.31 -2.96
CA LEU A 66 -13.60 -2.96 -1.88
C LEU A 66 -12.76 -2.56 -0.67
N VAL A 67 -12.92 -1.33 -0.19
CA VAL A 67 -12.31 -0.82 1.04
C VAL A 67 -13.41 -0.64 2.07
N MET A 68 -13.20 -1.14 3.29
CA MET A 68 -14.12 -0.98 4.41
C MET A 68 -13.35 -0.57 5.66
N PHE A 69 -13.82 0.46 6.34
CA PHE A 69 -13.40 0.83 7.68
C PHE A 69 -14.52 0.45 8.64
N LYS A 70 -14.18 -0.31 9.68
CA LYS A 70 -15.13 -0.84 10.66
C LYS A 70 -14.76 -0.44 12.08
N GLN A 71 -15.76 -0.36 12.94
CA GLN A 71 -15.61 -0.25 14.38
C GLN A 71 -16.46 -1.35 15.02
N GLY A 72 -15.80 -2.44 15.42
CA GLY A 72 -16.50 -3.68 15.78
C GLY A 72 -17.26 -4.24 14.59
N GLU A 73 -18.57 -4.50 14.74
CA GLU A 73 -19.40 -5.05 13.67
C GLU A 73 -19.91 -4.00 12.67
N GLN A 74 -19.78 -2.70 12.99
CA GLN A 74 -20.31 -1.62 12.16
C GLN A 74 -19.30 -1.19 11.09
N VAL A 75 -19.72 -1.20 9.82
CA VAL A 75 -19.00 -0.51 8.73
C VAL A 75 -19.31 0.99 8.82
N VAL A 76 -18.29 1.80 9.11
CA VAL A 76 -18.44 3.26 9.27
C VAL A 76 -18.13 4.02 7.97
N ARG A 77 -17.31 3.42 7.11
CA ARG A 77 -17.00 3.94 5.77
C ARG A 77 -16.72 2.75 4.86
N PHE A 78 -17.19 2.80 3.63
CA PHE A 78 -16.78 1.87 2.60
C PHE A 78 -16.68 2.57 1.26
N ASP A 79 -15.93 1.97 0.35
CA ASP A 79 -15.81 2.41 -1.02
C ASP A 79 -15.56 1.21 -1.94
N LYS A 80 -16.06 1.29 -3.16
CA LYS A 80 -15.95 0.22 -4.14
C LYS A 80 -15.70 0.80 -5.53
N PHE A 81 -14.56 0.46 -6.11
CA PHE A 81 -14.11 1.00 -7.39
C PHE A 81 -13.33 -0.04 -8.20
N VAL A 82 -12.97 0.33 -9.43
CA VAL A 82 -12.20 -0.53 -10.34
C VAL A 82 -10.90 0.17 -10.73
N LEU A 83 -9.78 -0.50 -10.51
CA LEU A 83 -8.48 -0.11 -11.01
C LEU A 83 -8.20 -0.83 -12.33
N ASN A 84 -8.01 -0.06 -13.39
CA ASN A 84 -7.61 -0.61 -14.68
C ASN A 84 -6.10 -0.55 -14.81
N SER A 85 -5.49 -1.63 -15.31
CA SER A 85 -4.09 -1.58 -15.73
C SER A 85 -3.93 -0.61 -16.91
N PRO A 86 -2.70 -0.15 -17.20
CA PRO A 86 -2.40 0.43 -18.49
C PRO A 86 -2.85 -0.51 -19.63
N VAL A 87 -3.28 0.08 -20.74
CA VAL A 87 -3.52 -0.65 -21.99
C VAL A 87 -2.17 -0.79 -22.69
N ASP A 88 -1.57 -1.97 -22.62
CA ASP A 88 -0.21 -2.21 -23.13
C ASP A 88 -0.07 -3.66 -23.63
N VAL A 89 0.98 -3.93 -24.38
CA VAL A 89 1.37 -5.30 -24.77
C VAL A 89 2.06 -6.03 -23.61
N ASN A 90 2.60 -5.27 -22.65
CA ASN A 90 3.25 -5.75 -21.45
C ASN A 90 2.31 -5.65 -20.25
N ARG A 91 2.42 -6.61 -19.34
CA ARG A 91 1.64 -6.65 -18.09
C ARG A 91 2.30 -5.80 -17.01
N LEU A 92 2.29 -4.48 -17.21
CA LEU A 92 2.94 -3.50 -16.35
C LEU A 92 2.32 -3.48 -14.95
N ASN A 93 3.15 -3.26 -13.93
CA ASN A 93 2.65 -2.94 -12.60
C ASN A 93 2.02 -1.55 -12.62
N PHE A 94 1.06 -1.33 -11.74
CA PHE A 94 0.35 -0.06 -11.62
C PHE A 94 -0.02 0.20 -10.18
N SER A 95 -0.25 1.47 -9.86
CA SER A 95 -0.53 1.91 -8.52
C SER A 95 -1.62 2.97 -8.49
N ASP A 96 -2.24 3.11 -7.33
CA ASP A 96 -3.25 4.12 -7.07
C ASP A 96 -3.23 4.54 -5.59
N ILE A 97 -3.76 5.73 -5.30
CA ILE A 97 -3.88 6.27 -3.95
C ILE A 97 -5.32 6.70 -3.72
N GLN A 98 -5.92 6.22 -2.64
CA GLN A 98 -7.24 6.66 -2.20
C GLN A 98 -7.16 7.36 -0.84
N ARG A 99 -7.93 8.43 -0.67
CA ARG A 99 -7.98 9.25 0.55
C ARG A 99 -9.35 9.14 1.20
N TYR A 100 -9.37 8.68 2.45
CA TYR A 100 -10.60 8.49 3.21
C TYR A 100 -10.62 9.40 4.42
N ALA A 101 -11.42 10.46 4.32
CA ALA A 101 -11.79 11.31 5.43
C ALA A 101 -12.49 10.49 6.53
N LEU A 102 -11.91 10.49 7.73
CA LEU A 102 -12.39 9.75 8.88
C LEU A 102 -12.15 10.58 10.15
N PRO A 103 -13.11 10.62 11.10
CA PRO A 103 -12.85 11.16 12.42
C PRO A 103 -11.68 10.46 13.12
N ASP A 104 -11.15 11.09 14.16
CA ASP A 104 -10.18 10.42 15.03
C ASP A 104 -10.81 9.21 15.71
N GLY A 105 -10.04 8.13 15.79
CA GLY A 105 -10.48 6.84 16.32
C GLY A 105 -9.66 5.66 15.79
N THR A 106 -9.99 4.48 16.31
CA THR A 106 -9.44 3.20 15.87
C THR A 106 -10.42 2.51 14.95
N TYR A 107 -9.91 1.93 13.86
CA TYR A 107 -10.69 1.28 12.80
C TYR A 107 -10.05 -0.03 12.37
N ASP A 108 -10.87 -1.05 12.12
CA ASP A 108 -10.48 -2.22 11.35
C ASP A 108 -10.60 -1.88 9.86
N LEU A 109 -9.46 -1.77 9.17
CA LEU A 109 -9.38 -1.61 7.72
C LEU A 109 -9.40 -2.99 7.06
N GLU A 110 -10.47 -3.30 6.35
CA GLU A 110 -10.61 -4.50 5.53
C GLU A 110 -10.60 -4.11 4.05
N ILE A 111 -9.74 -4.73 3.25
CA ILE A 111 -9.66 -4.51 1.81
C ILE A 111 -9.73 -5.84 1.08
N GLU A 112 -10.59 -5.90 0.06
CA GLU A 112 -10.69 -7.02 -0.89
C GLU A 112 -10.39 -6.54 -2.30
N LEU A 113 -9.49 -7.25 -2.99
CA LEU A 113 -9.15 -7.04 -4.39
C LEU A 113 -9.56 -8.28 -5.17
N LYS A 114 -10.35 -8.10 -6.23
CA LYS A 114 -10.82 -9.17 -7.11
C LYS A 114 -10.44 -8.86 -8.55
N ASP A 115 -9.72 -9.77 -9.20
CA ASP A 115 -9.52 -9.72 -10.64
C ASP A 115 -10.88 -9.91 -11.35
N LEU A 116 -11.29 -8.92 -12.15
CA LEU A 116 -12.58 -8.98 -12.85
C LEU A 116 -12.62 -10.02 -13.97
N ASN A 117 -11.46 -10.46 -14.45
CA ASN A 117 -11.35 -11.45 -15.53
C ASN A 117 -11.08 -12.87 -15.02
N ASP A 118 -10.74 -13.02 -13.73
CA ASP A 118 -10.61 -14.31 -13.02
C ASP A 118 -11.22 -14.21 -11.62
N GLU A 119 -12.51 -14.55 -11.49
CA GLU A 119 -13.24 -14.37 -10.24
C GLU A 119 -12.70 -15.14 -9.04
N LYS A 120 -11.89 -16.17 -9.26
CA LYS A 120 -11.25 -16.94 -8.18
C LYS A 120 -9.97 -16.29 -7.68
N ASN A 121 -9.46 -15.28 -8.41
CA ASN A 121 -8.23 -14.59 -8.11
C ASN A 121 -8.52 -13.37 -7.21
N VAL A 122 -8.56 -13.63 -5.91
CA VAL A 122 -8.92 -12.65 -4.87
C VAL A 122 -7.79 -12.51 -3.86
N LYS A 123 -7.50 -11.28 -3.44
CA LYS A 123 -6.60 -10.97 -2.33
C LYS A 123 -7.35 -10.17 -1.27
N LYS A 124 -7.07 -10.48 0.00
CA LYS A 124 -7.61 -9.77 1.16
C LYS A 124 -6.50 -9.19 2.00
N TYR A 125 -6.76 -8.04 2.60
CA TYR A 125 -5.86 -7.34 3.50
C TYR A 125 -6.66 -6.82 4.68
N ASN A 126 -6.13 -7.00 5.88
CA ASN A 126 -6.73 -6.46 7.10
C ASN A 126 -5.64 -5.79 7.93
N SER A 127 -5.94 -4.62 8.49
CA SER A 127 -5.07 -3.93 9.44
C SER A 127 -5.87 -3.08 10.42
N GLU A 128 -5.27 -2.77 11.56
CA GLU A 128 -5.80 -1.76 12.48
C GLU A 128 -5.26 -0.38 12.09
N VAL A 129 -6.13 0.60 11.93
CA VAL A 129 -5.77 1.99 11.64
C VAL A 129 -6.15 2.85 12.83
N VAL A 130 -5.23 3.70 13.28
CA VAL A 130 -5.45 4.65 14.37
C VAL A 130 -5.23 6.06 13.86
N LEU A 131 -6.27 6.90 13.97
CA LEU A 131 -6.18 8.34 13.77
C LEU A 131 -6.29 9.03 15.13
N ASP A 132 -5.26 9.77 15.51
CA ASP A 132 -5.18 10.48 16.79
C ASP A 132 -4.54 11.85 16.57
N PHE A 133 -5.35 12.80 16.12
CA PHE A 133 -4.91 14.15 15.79
C PHE A 133 -5.72 15.25 16.53
N PRO A 134 -5.84 15.21 17.86
CA PRO A 134 -6.56 16.21 18.64
C PRO A 134 -6.03 17.62 18.40
N ASP A 135 -6.94 18.59 18.38
CA ASP A 135 -6.61 20.00 18.17
C ASP A 135 -5.73 20.54 19.30
N GLY A 136 -4.70 21.30 18.93
CA GLY A 136 -3.80 21.97 19.88
C GLY A 136 -2.73 21.09 20.51
N GLU A 137 -2.72 19.79 20.23
CA GLU A 137 -1.65 18.88 20.67
C GLU A 137 -0.61 18.65 19.57
N LEU A 138 0.67 18.58 19.97
CA LEU A 138 1.74 18.19 19.06
C LEU A 138 1.52 16.74 18.61
N LYS A 139 1.31 16.54 17.32
CA LYS A 139 1.11 15.22 16.71
C LYS A 139 1.96 15.07 15.46
N GLN A 140 2.20 13.82 15.07
CA GLN A 140 2.90 13.48 13.84
C GLN A 140 2.03 12.55 13.01
N SER A 141 2.13 12.66 11.69
CA SER A 141 1.56 11.64 10.81
C SER A 141 2.26 10.30 11.02
N ASP A 142 1.71 9.24 10.43
CA ASP A 142 2.50 8.05 10.19
C ASP A 142 3.75 8.39 9.34
N ILE A 143 4.76 7.54 9.42
CA ILE A 143 5.94 7.62 8.55
C ILE A 143 5.60 6.88 7.26
N GLN A 144 5.54 7.62 6.16
CA GLN A 144 5.35 7.06 4.82
C GLN A 144 6.72 6.78 4.20
N LEU A 145 7.03 5.51 3.89
CA LEU A 145 8.26 5.16 3.16
C LEU A 145 8.05 5.32 1.64
N LEU A 146 9.08 5.82 0.97
CA LEU A 146 9.04 6.22 -0.43
C LEU A 146 10.18 5.58 -1.21
N ALA A 147 9.94 5.27 -2.48
CA ALA A 147 10.98 4.80 -3.39
C ALA A 147 11.86 5.96 -3.85
N SER A 148 11.26 7.11 -4.13
CA SER A 148 11.92 8.33 -4.55
C SER A 148 11.06 9.56 -4.24
N VAL A 149 11.69 10.74 -4.26
CA VAL A 149 11.02 12.03 -4.11
C VAL A 149 11.58 13.01 -5.14
N GLU A 150 10.68 13.63 -5.91
CA GLU A 150 11.05 14.62 -6.92
C GLU A 150 10.18 15.88 -6.79
N LYS A 151 10.71 17.05 -7.15
CA LYS A 151 9.88 18.26 -7.22
C LYS A 151 8.90 18.14 -8.38
N ASN A 152 7.63 18.40 -8.11
CA ASN A 152 6.59 18.39 -9.13
C ASN A 152 5.44 19.30 -8.68
N ASP A 153 5.04 20.22 -9.56
CA ASP A 153 3.98 21.19 -9.29
C ASP A 153 2.62 20.78 -9.89
N ASP A 154 2.53 19.57 -10.46
CA ASP A 154 1.28 19.01 -10.98
C ASP A 154 0.34 18.62 -9.82
N THR A 155 -0.55 19.55 -9.46
CA THR A 155 -1.52 19.34 -8.37
C THR A 155 -2.63 18.35 -8.71
N ASP A 156 -2.79 17.96 -9.98
CA ASP A 156 -3.80 16.99 -10.39
C ASP A 156 -3.30 15.55 -10.21
N ASN A 157 -1.99 15.36 -10.04
CA ASN A 157 -1.39 14.06 -9.80
C ASN A 157 -1.57 13.66 -8.31
N PRO A 158 -2.25 12.55 -7.99
CA PRO A 158 -2.54 12.16 -6.61
C PRO A 158 -1.29 11.80 -5.79
N PHE A 159 -0.16 11.52 -6.44
CA PHE A 159 1.14 11.25 -5.84
C PHE A 159 1.93 12.53 -5.53
N VAL A 160 1.43 13.70 -5.93
CA VAL A 160 2.05 14.99 -5.62
C VAL A 160 1.46 15.55 -4.32
N LYS A 161 2.32 15.84 -3.36
CA LYS A 161 1.97 16.45 -2.08
C LYS A 161 2.98 17.53 -1.73
N ASN A 162 2.50 18.74 -1.43
CA ASN A 162 3.34 19.90 -1.09
C ASN A 162 4.43 20.22 -2.15
N GLY A 163 4.12 20.05 -3.43
CA GLY A 163 5.06 20.30 -4.54
C GLY A 163 6.12 19.19 -4.73
N LEU A 164 5.89 18.02 -4.15
CA LEU A 164 6.76 16.85 -4.24
C LEU A 164 5.97 15.67 -4.79
N PHE A 165 6.42 15.13 -5.93
CA PHE A 165 6.02 13.80 -6.37
C PHE A 165 6.68 12.76 -5.46
N MET A 166 5.86 11.95 -4.80
CA MET A 166 6.27 10.94 -3.84
C MET A 166 5.99 9.56 -4.42
N GLU A 167 7.03 8.90 -4.94
CA GLU A 167 6.89 7.57 -5.50
C GLU A 167 6.71 6.55 -4.36
N MET A 168 5.63 5.77 -4.43
CA MET A 168 5.36 4.70 -3.46
C MET A 168 6.50 3.70 -3.38
N LEU A 169 6.77 3.16 -2.18
CA LEU A 169 7.65 2.02 -1.98
C LEU A 169 6.85 0.72 -1.84
N PRO A 170 6.72 -0.11 -2.89
CA PRO A 170 5.96 -1.35 -2.80
C PRO A 170 6.53 -2.28 -1.73
N GLY A 171 5.66 -2.79 -0.85
CA GLY A 171 6.04 -3.65 0.26
C GLY A 171 6.45 -2.90 1.53
N ASN A 172 6.62 -1.57 1.46
CA ASN A 172 6.96 -0.72 2.61
C ASN A 172 8.23 -1.20 3.34
N PHE A 173 9.24 -1.67 2.61
CA PHE A 173 10.54 -2.07 3.15
C PHE A 173 11.68 -1.70 2.22
N TYR A 174 12.81 -1.31 2.81
CA TYR A 174 14.04 -1.10 2.06
C TYR A 174 14.84 -2.39 1.98
N THR A 175 15.51 -2.58 0.84
CA THR A 175 16.40 -3.71 0.65
C THR A 175 17.83 -3.30 0.96
N ARG A 176 18.73 -4.30 1.11
CA ARG A 176 20.17 -4.03 1.21
C ARG A 176 20.78 -3.30 0.00
N HIS A 177 20.02 -3.17 -1.09
CA HIS A 177 20.42 -2.49 -2.31
C HIS A 177 19.84 -1.07 -2.43
N SER A 178 19.01 -0.66 -1.47
CA SER A 178 18.49 0.71 -1.39
C SER A 178 19.65 1.66 -1.05
N GLY A 179 19.97 2.57 -1.96
CA GLY A 179 21.03 3.57 -1.75
C GLY A 179 20.64 4.70 -0.79
N GLU A 180 19.34 4.96 -0.68
CA GLU A 180 18.75 6.03 0.11
C GLU A 180 17.47 5.52 0.79
N LEU A 181 17.11 6.14 1.92
CA LEU A 181 15.89 5.86 2.69
C LEU A 181 15.00 7.11 2.66
N TRP A 182 14.08 7.16 1.71
CA TRP A 182 13.19 8.31 1.53
C TRP A 182 11.94 8.17 2.38
N PHE A 183 11.65 9.11 3.27
CA PHE A 183 10.38 9.08 4.01
C PHE A 183 9.73 10.44 4.06
N TYR A 184 8.42 10.41 4.28
CA TYR A 184 7.60 11.59 4.47
C TYR A 184 6.90 11.53 5.83
N ASN A 185 6.87 12.66 6.51
CA ASN A 185 6.22 12.85 7.80
C ASN A 185 5.76 14.30 7.95
N GLU A 186 4.60 14.49 8.56
CA GLU A 186 4.05 15.79 8.90
C GLU A 186 4.02 15.98 10.42
N ILE A 187 4.29 17.21 10.86
CA ILE A 187 4.20 17.62 12.27
C ILE A 187 3.08 18.64 12.39
N TYR A 188 2.10 18.36 13.24
CA TYR A 188 0.90 19.18 13.43
C TYR A 188 0.95 19.94 14.75
N HIS A 189 0.39 21.16 14.75
CA HIS A 189 0.27 22.08 15.89
C HIS A 189 1.59 22.41 16.60
N SER A 190 2.74 22.32 15.92
CA SER A 190 4.04 22.69 16.50
C SER A 190 4.12 24.18 16.84
N ASP A 191 3.40 25.03 16.10
CA ASP A 191 3.24 26.45 16.35
C ASP A 191 2.52 26.76 17.68
N ILE A 192 1.62 25.88 18.12
CA ILE A 192 0.88 26.03 19.39
C ILE A 192 1.60 25.32 20.54
N ALA A 193 1.96 24.06 20.33
CA ALA A 193 2.48 23.19 21.38
C ALA A 193 3.96 23.46 21.73
N ILE A 194 4.75 23.92 20.75
CA ILE A 194 6.16 24.31 20.94
C ILE A 194 6.26 25.84 20.95
N GLY A 195 5.71 26.50 19.93
CA GLY A 195 5.67 27.98 19.85
C GLY A 195 7.02 28.67 19.65
N GLU A 196 8.09 27.90 19.48
CA GLU A 196 9.46 28.37 19.24
C GLU A 196 10.20 27.45 18.27
N ALA A 197 11.45 27.81 17.93
CA ALA A 197 12.28 27.00 17.05
C ALA A 197 12.58 25.63 17.67
N PHE A 198 12.46 24.57 16.88
CA PHE A 198 12.72 23.21 17.31
C PHE A 198 13.59 22.44 16.30
N ILE A 199 14.08 21.28 16.73
CA ILE A 199 14.87 20.36 15.91
C ILE A 199 14.10 19.06 15.76
N LEU A 200 13.97 18.59 14.52
CA LEU A 200 13.55 17.22 14.23
C LEU A 200 14.78 16.33 14.21
N SER A 201 14.82 15.33 15.09
CA SER A 201 15.85 14.28 15.10
C SER A 201 15.25 12.99 14.57
N CYS A 202 15.95 12.34 13.65
CA CYS A 202 15.55 11.06 13.06
C CYS A 202 16.63 10.02 13.36
N ILE A 203 16.22 8.88 13.88
CA ILE A 203 17.12 7.78 14.28
C ILE A 203 16.61 6.50 13.62
N VAL A 204 17.53 5.73 13.05
CA VAL A 204 17.26 4.36 12.58
C VAL A 204 17.88 3.41 13.59
N THR A 205 17.03 2.68 14.30
CA THR A 205 17.45 1.74 15.34
C THR A 205 17.34 0.30 14.84
N ARG A 206 18.32 -0.53 15.19
CA ARG A 206 18.25 -1.99 15.01
C ARG A 206 17.40 -2.61 16.12
N ILE A 207 16.41 -3.42 15.75
CA ILE A 207 15.57 -4.17 16.69
C ILE A 207 15.83 -5.67 16.50
N GLU A 208 16.14 -6.37 17.59
CA GLU A 208 16.25 -7.83 17.65
C GLU A 208 15.32 -8.38 18.73
N GLU A 209 14.51 -9.39 18.41
CA GLU A 209 13.54 -10.00 19.32
C GLU A 209 12.62 -8.98 20.04
N GLY A 210 12.27 -7.90 19.34
CA GLY A 210 11.42 -6.83 19.88
C GLY A 210 12.13 -5.88 20.85
N LYS A 211 13.46 -5.94 20.95
CA LYS A 211 14.27 -5.03 21.76
C LYS A 211 15.22 -4.22 20.89
N GLU A 212 15.36 -2.95 21.23
CA GLU A 212 16.39 -2.10 20.66
C GLU A 212 17.78 -2.64 21.02
N VAL A 213 18.57 -2.88 19.97
CA VAL A 213 19.98 -3.22 20.10
C VAL A 213 20.74 -1.92 19.89
N SER A 214 21.30 -1.38 20.98
CA SER A 214 22.11 -0.17 20.93
C SER A 214 23.46 -0.48 20.29
N GLU A 215 23.50 -0.56 18.97
CA GLU A 215 24.71 -0.32 18.19
C GLU A 215 24.57 1.07 17.58
N ILE A 216 25.21 2.05 18.23
CA ILE A 216 25.41 3.37 17.65
C ILE A 216 26.25 3.15 16.38
N LEU A 217 25.66 3.40 15.21
CA LEU A 217 26.40 3.63 13.97
C LEU A 217 26.86 5.09 13.91
#